data_AF-A0A2P4QB06-F1
#
_entry.id   AF-A0A2P4QB06-F1
#
_cell.length_a   1.000
_cell.length_b   1.000
_cell.length_c   1.000
_cell.angle_alpha   90.00
_cell.angle_beta   90.00
_cell.angle_gamma   90.00
#
_symmetry.space_group_name_H-M   'P 1'
#
loop_
_entity.id
_entity.type
_entity.pdbx_description
1 polymer ?
#
loop_
_entity_poly.entity_id
_entity_poly.type
_entity_poly.pdbx_seq_one_letter_code
_entity_poly.pdbx_strand_id
1 'polypeptide(L)'
;MPFFFVCIYNDILKIVDVELMRKAFSVNNSFMYWQEWELFVGHHIAFRINLAIKMRENELSLRNLHPGAYGTKENLDIVMKLKELGIWEASREQFPLNLNLTDNSDGSKIPWDNGHCVVVNGTSAEPRNIFYVMEDVSGVFYIIMCQNKNKWDYGSNKMTEKNVSDEDEKNFNSVKHSELHGIKIITIIFTTQPYEGSENLPEILIVSKDNFKSYFGPVFSARATFFLTRDINPNFWDINGLKNTIKGIGDDSINTVIAKRPYISEDHFHNVNPKADKRHKLDFFPFDIQGTEIYRDCMHPII
;
A
#
# COMPACT_ATOMS: atom_id res chain seq x y z
N MET A 1 16.76 -7.92 -2.99
CA MET A 1 17.45 -6.64 -3.24
C MET A 1 17.24 -5.76 -2.01
N PRO A 2 18.29 -5.33 -1.31
CA PRO A 2 18.14 -4.60 -0.05
C PRO A 2 17.47 -3.23 -0.24
N PHE A 3 16.82 -2.73 0.81
CA PHE A 3 16.12 -1.43 0.87
C PHE A 3 16.91 -0.26 0.28
N PHE A 4 18.20 -0.15 0.61
CA PHE A 4 19.10 0.89 0.07
C PHE A 4 19.33 0.77 -1.44
N PHE A 5 19.34 -0.44 -1.97
CA PHE A 5 19.56 -0.65 -3.41
C PHE A 5 18.35 -0.16 -4.21
N VAL A 6 17.12 -0.29 -3.72
CA VAL A 6 15.95 0.29 -4.40
C VAL A 6 16.07 1.81 -4.44
N CYS A 7 16.42 2.46 -3.32
CA CYS A 7 16.58 3.91 -3.29
C CYS A 7 17.73 4.39 -4.21
N ILE A 8 18.91 3.80 -4.07
CA ILE A 8 20.13 4.21 -4.81
C ILE A 8 20.00 3.91 -6.30
N TYR A 9 19.48 2.72 -6.67
CA TYR A 9 19.31 2.39 -8.08
C TYR A 9 18.17 3.18 -8.70
N ASN A 10 17.16 3.60 -7.92
CA ASN A 10 16.11 4.42 -8.49
C ASN A 10 16.57 5.83 -8.86
N ASP A 11 17.53 6.42 -8.13
CA ASP A 11 18.12 7.71 -8.50
C ASP A 11 18.76 7.67 -9.90
N ILE A 12 19.27 6.50 -10.31
CA ILE A 12 19.91 6.28 -11.61
C ILE A 12 18.90 5.76 -12.65
N LEU A 13 18.12 4.76 -12.31
CA LEU A 13 17.27 4.01 -13.23
C LEU A 13 15.87 4.62 -13.41
N LYS A 14 15.44 5.49 -12.47
CA LYS A 14 14.14 6.18 -12.49
C LYS A 14 12.96 5.23 -12.77
N ILE A 15 12.96 4.07 -12.12
CA ILE A 15 11.95 3.01 -12.32
C ILE A 15 10.73 3.26 -11.43
N VAL A 16 10.97 3.66 -10.18
CA VAL A 16 10.01 4.10 -9.18
C VAL A 16 9.84 5.61 -9.31
N ASP A 17 8.59 6.06 -9.31
CA ASP A 17 8.27 7.48 -9.39
C ASP A 17 8.85 8.28 -8.19
N VAL A 18 9.23 9.54 -8.41
CA VAL A 18 9.89 10.38 -7.39
C VAL A 18 8.95 10.70 -6.23
N GLU A 19 7.65 10.90 -6.49
CA GLU A 19 6.67 11.09 -5.44
C GLU A 19 6.43 9.78 -4.68
N LEU A 20 6.35 8.63 -5.36
CA LEU A 20 6.34 7.33 -4.68
C LEU A 20 7.56 7.15 -3.79
N MET A 21 8.74 7.55 -4.28
CA MET A 21 9.98 7.50 -3.50
C MET A 21 9.90 8.40 -2.26
N ARG A 22 9.44 9.64 -2.42
CA ARG A 22 9.31 10.60 -1.32
C ARG A 22 8.28 10.14 -0.29
N LYS A 23 7.13 9.62 -0.72
CA LYS A 23 6.05 9.14 0.15
C LYS A 23 6.39 7.82 0.84
N ALA A 24 7.01 6.87 0.13
CA ALA A 24 7.37 5.57 0.69
C ALA A 24 8.64 5.62 1.55
N PHE A 25 9.55 6.57 1.30
CA PHE A 25 10.90 6.54 1.87
C PHE A 25 11.37 7.82 2.58
N SER A 26 10.54 8.86 2.75
CA SER A 26 10.88 9.98 3.63
C SER A 26 10.98 9.52 5.09
N VAL A 27 12.19 9.58 5.64
CA VAL A 27 12.52 9.14 7.02
C VAL A 27 12.15 10.17 8.09
N ASN A 28 11.83 11.41 7.70
CA ASN A 28 11.63 12.52 8.63
C ASN A 28 10.18 12.70 9.09
N ASN A 29 9.22 11.97 8.50
CA ASN A 29 7.82 12.02 8.90
C ASN A 29 7.46 10.74 9.65
N SER A 30 7.27 10.82 10.96
CA SER A 30 6.86 9.68 11.79
C SER A 30 5.45 9.16 11.49
N PHE A 31 4.69 9.84 10.62
CA PHE A 31 3.29 9.54 10.29
C PHE A 31 3.03 9.82 8.80
N MET A 32 2.29 8.92 8.16
CA MET A 32 1.76 9.11 6.79
C MET A 32 0.30 9.58 6.90
N TYR A 33 0.00 10.78 6.41
CA TYR A 33 -1.39 11.26 6.37
C TYR A 33 -2.23 10.45 5.39
N TRP A 34 -3.55 10.57 5.51
CA TRP A 34 -4.49 9.80 4.70
C TRP A 34 -4.28 9.97 3.20
N GLN A 35 -4.16 11.22 2.78
CA GLN A 35 -3.91 11.62 1.40
C GLN A 35 -2.58 11.06 0.89
N GLU A 36 -1.60 10.87 1.78
CA GLU A 36 -0.30 10.31 1.41
C GLU A 36 -0.37 8.79 1.21
N TRP A 37 -1.23 8.10 1.96
CA TRP A 37 -1.52 6.69 1.73
C TRP A 37 -2.24 6.48 0.39
N GLU A 38 -3.19 7.34 0.05
CA GLU A 38 -3.91 7.28 -1.23
C GLU A 38 -2.96 7.48 -2.40
N LEU A 39 -2.11 8.51 -2.31
CA LEU A 39 -1.05 8.72 -3.30
C LEU A 39 -0.12 7.51 -3.38
N PHE A 40 0.36 7.00 -2.23
CA PHE A 40 1.22 5.82 -2.21
C PHE A 40 0.60 4.62 -2.94
N VAL A 41 -0.67 4.29 -2.67
CA VAL A 41 -1.36 3.18 -3.33
C VAL A 41 -1.50 3.44 -4.83
N GLY A 42 -1.89 4.66 -5.24
CA GLY A 42 -2.04 5.02 -6.64
C GLY A 42 -0.73 4.89 -7.41
N HIS A 43 0.34 5.47 -6.87
CA HIS A 43 1.68 5.36 -7.42
C HIS A 43 2.19 3.91 -7.47
N HIS A 44 1.91 3.09 -6.44
CA HIS A 44 2.30 1.68 -6.44
C HIS A 44 1.57 0.86 -7.53
N ILE A 45 0.29 1.15 -7.77
CA ILE A 45 -0.49 0.52 -8.86
C ILE A 45 0.18 0.83 -10.21
N ALA A 46 0.44 2.10 -10.52
CA ALA A 46 1.08 2.47 -11.78
C ALA A 46 2.49 1.87 -11.91
N PHE A 47 3.30 1.94 -10.84
CA PHE A 47 4.63 1.33 -10.82
C PHE A 47 4.60 -0.15 -11.21
N ARG A 48 3.70 -0.93 -10.62
CA ARG A 48 3.61 -2.37 -10.88
C ARG A 48 3.20 -2.69 -12.30
N ILE A 49 2.18 -2.01 -12.82
CA ILE A 49 1.70 -2.22 -14.18
C ILE A 49 2.79 -1.83 -15.18
N ASN A 50 3.42 -0.67 -14.99
CA ASN A 50 4.48 -0.19 -15.87
C ASN A 50 5.73 -1.07 -15.78
N LEU A 51 6.05 -1.62 -14.60
CA LEU A 51 7.14 -2.58 -14.45
C LEU A 51 6.84 -3.88 -15.22
N ALA A 52 5.62 -4.43 -15.12
CA ALA A 52 5.23 -5.61 -15.88
C ALA A 52 5.38 -5.38 -17.40
N ILE A 53 4.93 -4.22 -17.89
CA ILE A 53 5.11 -3.83 -19.30
C ILE A 53 6.59 -3.75 -19.68
N LYS A 54 7.44 -3.14 -18.84
CA LYS A 54 8.90 -3.12 -19.06
C LYS A 54 9.53 -4.51 -19.07
N MET A 55 8.93 -5.45 -18.34
CA MET A 55 9.29 -6.87 -18.35
C MET A 55 8.72 -7.64 -19.55
N ARG A 56 8.09 -6.95 -20.51
CA ARG A 56 7.49 -7.47 -21.74
C ARG A 56 6.19 -8.27 -21.53
N GLU A 57 5.52 -8.06 -20.41
CA GLU A 57 4.16 -8.54 -20.21
C GLU A 57 3.16 -7.59 -20.88
N ASN A 58 2.20 -8.13 -21.63
CA ASN A 58 1.14 -7.34 -22.26
C ASN A 58 -0.21 -7.54 -21.59
N GLU A 59 -0.36 -8.61 -20.81
CA GLU A 59 -1.61 -9.03 -20.19
C GLU A 59 -1.32 -9.65 -18.83
N LEU A 60 -2.14 -9.36 -17.82
CA LEU A 60 -2.07 -10.01 -16.51
C LEU A 60 -3.46 -10.21 -15.93
N SER A 61 -3.64 -11.30 -15.18
CA SER A 61 -4.85 -11.50 -14.38
C SER A 61 -4.91 -10.52 -13.21
N LEU A 62 -6.11 -10.22 -12.71
CA LEU A 62 -6.28 -9.43 -11.49
C LEU A 62 -5.58 -10.08 -10.29
N ARG A 63 -5.47 -11.41 -10.25
CA ARG A 63 -4.65 -12.14 -9.27
C ARG A 63 -3.18 -11.72 -9.30
N ASN A 64 -2.61 -11.54 -10.48
CA ASN A 64 -1.21 -11.16 -10.65
C ASN A 64 -1.01 -9.65 -10.47
N LEU A 65 -2.00 -8.84 -10.82
CA LEU A 65 -2.02 -7.40 -10.59
C LEU A 65 -2.21 -7.04 -9.11
N HIS A 66 -2.92 -7.89 -8.36
CA HIS A 66 -3.22 -7.74 -6.94
C HIS A 66 -2.90 -9.03 -6.15
N PRO A 67 -1.62 -9.44 -6.07
CA PRO A 67 -1.23 -10.69 -5.45
C PRO A 67 -1.57 -10.71 -3.97
N GLY A 68 -2.15 -11.83 -3.54
CA GLY A 68 -2.61 -12.04 -2.17
C GLY A 68 -3.93 -11.38 -1.83
N ALA A 69 -4.58 -10.66 -2.76
CA ALA A 69 -5.91 -10.13 -2.52
C ALA A 69 -6.94 -11.25 -2.35
N TYR A 70 -7.87 -11.08 -1.41
CA TYR A 70 -9.08 -11.89 -1.33
C TYR A 70 -10.07 -11.48 -2.43
N GLY A 71 -10.89 -12.41 -2.89
CA GLY A 71 -11.84 -12.24 -3.98
C GLY A 71 -12.23 -13.59 -4.57
N THR A 72 -13.35 -13.64 -5.29
CA THR A 72 -13.74 -14.88 -5.99
C THR A 72 -12.73 -15.27 -7.07
N LYS A 73 -12.70 -16.57 -7.40
CA LYS A 73 -11.87 -17.07 -8.48
C LYS A 73 -12.24 -16.40 -9.81
N GLU A 74 -13.54 -16.23 -10.06
CA GLU A 74 -14.07 -15.60 -11.26
C GLU A 74 -13.53 -14.18 -11.45
N ASN A 75 -13.45 -13.38 -10.39
CA ASN A 75 -12.87 -12.03 -10.47
C ASN A 75 -11.35 -12.08 -10.64
N LEU A 76 -10.68 -12.85 -9.80
CA LEU A 76 -9.21 -12.88 -9.76
C LEU A 76 -8.61 -13.42 -11.07
N ASP A 77 -9.34 -14.25 -11.80
CA ASP A 77 -8.89 -14.83 -13.05
C ASP A 77 -9.24 -13.96 -14.29
N ILE A 78 -9.87 -12.79 -14.11
CA ILE A 78 -10.06 -11.80 -15.20
C ILE A 78 -8.70 -11.32 -15.69
N VAL A 79 -8.42 -11.50 -16.98
CA VAL A 79 -7.17 -11.09 -17.63
C VAL A 79 -7.32 -9.71 -18.26
N MET A 80 -6.52 -8.76 -17.79
CA MET A 80 -6.50 -7.37 -18.22
C MET A 80 -5.38 -7.12 -19.21
N LYS A 81 -5.66 -6.34 -20.27
CA LYS A 81 -4.65 -5.77 -21.16
C LYS A 81 -3.90 -4.67 -20.42
N LEU A 82 -2.57 -4.71 -20.48
CA LEU A 82 -1.72 -3.72 -19.84
C LEU A 82 -1.50 -2.52 -20.75
N LYS A 83 -1.65 -1.33 -20.16
CA LYS A 83 -1.29 -0.04 -20.75
C LYS A 83 -0.46 0.72 -19.75
N GLU A 84 0.50 1.49 -20.25
CA GLU A 84 1.32 2.32 -19.38
C GLU A 84 0.45 3.39 -18.70
N LEU A 85 0.58 3.50 -17.39
CA LEU A 85 -0.22 4.37 -16.53
C LEU A 85 0.59 5.56 -16.04
N GLY A 86 0.04 6.76 -16.19
CA GLY A 86 0.44 7.96 -15.48
C GLY A 86 -0.41 8.19 -14.23
N ILE A 87 0.12 8.94 -13.28
CA ILE A 87 -0.61 9.39 -12.08
C ILE A 87 -1.17 10.78 -12.32
N TRP A 88 -2.43 10.97 -11.95
CA TRP A 88 -3.15 12.24 -12.02
C TRP A 88 -3.86 12.50 -10.69
N GLU A 89 -3.89 13.75 -10.26
CA GLU A 89 -4.60 14.16 -9.06
C GLU A 89 -5.78 15.04 -9.47
N ALA A 90 -7.01 14.60 -9.25
CA ALA A 90 -8.18 15.41 -9.57
C ALA A 90 -8.27 16.62 -8.61
N SER A 91 -8.61 17.80 -9.13
CA SER A 91 -8.68 19.02 -8.31
C SER A 91 -9.89 19.04 -7.38
N ARG A 92 -11.05 19.55 -7.85
CA ARG A 92 -12.26 19.69 -7.02
C ARG A 92 -13.38 18.74 -7.45
N GLU A 93 -13.29 18.23 -8.65
CA GLU A 93 -14.26 17.34 -9.25
C GLU A 93 -14.15 15.93 -8.66
N GLN A 94 -15.30 15.29 -8.44
CA GLN A 94 -15.36 14.00 -7.78
C GLN A 94 -15.90 12.94 -8.74
N PHE A 95 -15.03 12.11 -9.29
CA PHE A 95 -15.45 10.91 -10.02
C PHE A 95 -16.20 9.96 -9.09
N PRO A 96 -17.30 9.27 -9.49
CA PRO A 96 -17.95 9.33 -10.80
C PRO A 96 -19.12 10.33 -10.85
N LEU A 97 -19.33 11.16 -9.82
CA LEU A 97 -20.37 12.19 -9.84
C LEU A 97 -20.08 13.28 -10.90
N ASN A 98 -18.80 13.52 -11.17
CA ASN A 98 -18.34 14.35 -12.27
C ASN A 98 -17.32 13.57 -13.11
N LEU A 99 -17.56 13.52 -14.42
CA LEU A 99 -16.70 12.85 -15.39
C LEU A 99 -15.72 13.83 -16.09
N ASN A 100 -15.90 15.14 -15.93
CA ASN A 100 -14.99 16.16 -16.45
C ASN A 100 -14.00 16.55 -15.35
N LEU A 101 -13.01 15.69 -15.12
CA LEU A 101 -11.98 15.90 -14.11
C LEU A 101 -10.87 16.80 -14.65
N THR A 102 -10.36 17.69 -13.79
CA THR A 102 -9.18 18.51 -14.08
C THR A 102 -8.03 18.17 -13.14
N ASP A 103 -6.80 18.24 -13.65
CA ASP A 103 -5.60 17.97 -12.88
C ASP A 103 -5.32 19.10 -11.90
N ASN A 104 -4.95 18.74 -10.68
CA ASN A 104 -4.74 19.68 -9.59
C ASN A 104 -3.46 20.52 -9.76
N SER A 105 -2.51 20.08 -10.59
CA SER A 105 -1.25 20.80 -10.81
C SER A 105 -1.39 21.94 -11.81
N ASP A 106 -2.13 21.75 -12.90
CA ASP A 106 -2.20 22.69 -14.02
C ASP A 106 -3.62 23.00 -14.54
N GLY A 107 -4.64 22.33 -14.00
CA GLY A 107 -6.04 22.48 -14.41
C GLY A 107 -6.38 21.86 -15.77
N SER A 108 -5.46 21.08 -16.36
CA SER A 108 -5.71 20.38 -17.63
C SER A 108 -6.74 19.27 -17.46
N LYS A 109 -7.44 18.90 -18.54
CA LYS A 109 -8.42 17.81 -18.50
C LYS A 109 -7.70 16.47 -18.32
N ILE A 110 -8.12 15.69 -17.34
CA ILE A 110 -7.60 14.34 -17.11
C ILE A 110 -8.26 13.37 -18.12
N PRO A 111 -7.50 12.65 -18.96
CA PRO A 111 -8.04 11.71 -19.95
C PRO A 111 -8.27 10.32 -19.33
N TRP A 112 -9.09 10.26 -18.27
CA TRP A 112 -9.21 9.07 -17.40
C TRP A 112 -9.82 7.84 -18.09
N ASP A 113 -10.52 8.00 -19.21
CA ASP A 113 -11.29 6.96 -19.91
C ASP A 113 -10.49 6.18 -20.98
N ASN A 114 -9.22 6.54 -21.21
CA ASN A 114 -8.40 5.91 -22.26
C ASN A 114 -7.56 4.70 -21.78
N GLY A 115 -7.56 4.43 -20.48
CA GLY A 115 -6.81 3.36 -19.83
C GLY A 115 -5.32 3.65 -19.58
N HIS A 116 -4.91 4.93 -19.59
CA HIS A 116 -3.53 5.36 -19.32
C HIS A 116 -3.39 6.14 -18.00
N CYS A 117 -4.42 6.15 -17.16
CA CYS A 117 -4.46 6.99 -15.96
C CYS A 117 -4.81 6.18 -14.71
N VAL A 118 -4.05 6.38 -13.66
CA VAL A 118 -4.51 6.23 -12.28
C VAL A 118 -4.83 7.62 -11.76
N VAL A 119 -6.08 7.82 -11.34
CA VAL A 119 -6.56 9.10 -10.84
C VAL A 119 -6.75 8.98 -9.34
N VAL A 120 -6.10 9.86 -8.59
CA VAL A 120 -6.35 10.07 -7.16
C VAL A 120 -7.36 11.22 -7.05
N ASN A 121 -8.50 10.97 -6.40
CA ASN A 121 -9.53 11.98 -6.28
C ASN A 121 -9.13 13.10 -5.31
N GLY A 122 -9.63 14.31 -5.55
CA GLY A 122 -9.29 15.51 -4.78
C GLY A 122 -9.78 15.50 -3.33
N THR A 123 -9.24 16.44 -2.54
CA THR A 123 -9.16 16.49 -1.06
C THR A 123 -10.49 16.55 -0.27
N SER A 124 -11.63 16.30 -0.90
CA SER A 124 -12.97 16.38 -0.29
C SER A 124 -13.94 15.29 -0.75
N ALA A 125 -13.46 14.27 -1.47
CA ALA A 125 -14.29 13.23 -2.09
C ALA A 125 -14.47 11.99 -1.20
N GLU A 126 -15.38 12.04 -0.22
CA GLU A 126 -16.01 10.79 0.23
C GLU A 126 -16.93 10.29 -0.89
N PRO A 127 -16.75 9.08 -1.45
CA PRO A 127 -16.13 7.90 -0.85
C PRO A 127 -14.97 7.28 -1.68
N ARG A 128 -14.30 8.03 -2.54
CA ARG A 128 -13.45 7.41 -3.59
C ARG A 128 -12.13 8.10 -3.66
N ASN A 129 -11.09 7.30 -3.52
CA ASN A 129 -9.77 7.82 -3.27
C ASN A 129 -8.91 7.67 -4.50
N ILE A 130 -9.03 6.53 -5.19
CA ILE A 130 -8.25 6.22 -6.39
C ILE A 130 -9.13 5.41 -7.35
N PHE A 131 -9.03 5.67 -8.66
CA PHE A 131 -9.61 4.80 -9.67
C PHE A 131 -8.75 4.75 -10.94
N TYR A 132 -8.95 3.72 -11.75
CA TYR A 132 -8.33 3.58 -13.07
C TYR A 132 -9.19 2.68 -13.97
N VAL A 133 -9.04 2.84 -15.28
CA VAL A 133 -9.78 2.08 -16.28
C VAL A 133 -8.87 1.02 -16.92
N MET A 134 -9.36 -0.20 -17.04
CA MET A 134 -8.69 -1.29 -17.75
C MET A 134 -9.63 -1.96 -18.73
N GLU A 135 -9.06 -2.57 -19.77
CA GLU A 135 -9.79 -3.38 -20.75
C GLU A 135 -9.38 -4.84 -20.55
N ASP A 136 -10.34 -5.76 -20.48
CA ASP A 136 -10.03 -7.19 -20.47
C ASP A 136 -9.71 -7.72 -21.87
N VAL A 137 -9.17 -8.94 -21.93
CA VAL A 137 -8.85 -9.62 -23.20
C VAL A 137 -10.07 -9.85 -24.10
N SER A 138 -11.29 -9.80 -23.55
CA SER A 138 -12.56 -9.92 -24.28
C SER A 138 -13.08 -8.56 -24.80
N GLY A 139 -12.39 -7.46 -24.50
CA GLY A 139 -12.79 -6.10 -24.92
C GLY A 139 -13.79 -5.42 -23.98
N VAL A 140 -14.01 -5.96 -22.78
CA VAL A 140 -14.88 -5.34 -21.77
C VAL A 140 -14.07 -4.35 -20.94
N PHE A 141 -14.58 -3.13 -20.78
CA PHE A 141 -13.97 -2.11 -19.93
C PHE A 141 -14.41 -2.26 -18.47
N TYR A 142 -13.44 -2.12 -17.58
CA TYR A 142 -13.62 -2.12 -16.13
C TYR A 142 -13.12 -0.80 -15.55
N ILE A 143 -13.92 -0.22 -14.67
CA ILE A 143 -13.41 0.77 -13.73
C ILE A 143 -13.02 0.03 -12.46
N ILE A 144 -11.74 0.12 -12.11
CA ILE A 144 -11.22 -0.43 -10.87
C ILE A 144 -11.20 0.71 -9.85
N MET A 145 -12.06 0.58 -8.85
CA MET A 145 -12.23 1.60 -7.81
C MET A 145 -11.49 1.15 -6.56
N CYS A 146 -10.47 1.89 -6.17
CA CYS A 146 -9.68 1.59 -5.00
C CYS A 146 -10.14 2.46 -3.83
N GLN A 147 -10.70 1.80 -2.83
CA GLN A 147 -11.07 2.41 -1.57
C GLN A 147 -9.98 2.14 -0.57
N ASN A 148 -9.44 3.20 0.00
CA ASN A 148 -8.63 3.04 1.17
C ASN A 148 -9.58 3.11 2.38
N LYS A 149 -9.40 2.22 3.36
CA LYS A 149 -9.99 2.34 4.69
C LYS A 149 -8.91 2.31 5.76
N ASN A 150 -8.84 3.36 6.56
CA ASN A 150 -8.05 3.39 7.79
C ASN A 150 -8.95 3.79 8.95
N LYS A 151 -8.95 3.00 10.01
CA LYS A 151 -9.27 3.52 11.34
C LYS A 151 -7.93 3.71 12.02
N TRP A 152 -7.66 4.91 12.52
CA TRP A 152 -6.54 5.18 13.45
C TRP A 152 -6.79 4.47 14.80
N ASP A 153 -7.02 3.16 14.76
CA ASP A 153 -7.32 2.30 15.89
C ASP A 153 -6.10 1.46 16.28
N TYR A 154 -4.97 1.69 15.63
CA TYR A 154 -3.71 1.08 16.01
C TYR A 154 -3.75 -0.45 15.92
N GLY A 155 -4.54 -1.01 14.99
CA GLY A 155 -4.68 -2.45 14.76
C GLY A 155 -5.58 -3.15 15.78
N SER A 156 -6.30 -2.41 16.62
CA SER A 156 -7.19 -3.00 17.63
C SER A 156 -8.50 -3.52 17.05
N ASN A 157 -8.94 -3.01 15.90
CA ASN A 157 -10.16 -3.51 15.25
C ASN A 157 -9.82 -4.15 13.91
N LYS A 158 -10.66 -5.13 13.57
CA LYS A 158 -10.64 -5.81 12.28
C LYS A 158 -11.70 -5.20 11.37
N MET A 159 -11.45 -5.26 10.07
CA MET A 159 -12.47 -5.00 9.07
C MET A 159 -13.36 -6.23 8.92
N THR A 160 -14.68 -6.05 9.07
CA THR A 160 -15.65 -7.15 8.97
C THR A 160 -16.32 -7.19 7.59
N GLU A 161 -17.00 -8.28 7.26
CA GLU A 161 -17.86 -8.36 6.05
C GLU A 161 -18.90 -7.25 5.99
N LYS A 162 -19.53 -6.89 7.12
CA LYS A 162 -20.45 -5.76 7.16
C LYS A 162 -19.74 -4.47 6.74
N ASN A 163 -18.53 -4.24 7.25
CA ASN A 163 -17.76 -3.06 6.85
C ASN A 163 -17.37 -3.07 5.37
N VAL A 164 -17.16 -4.23 4.77
CA VAL A 164 -16.93 -4.36 3.32
C VAL A 164 -18.20 -4.01 2.56
N SER A 165 -19.34 -4.61 2.93
CA SER A 165 -20.64 -4.36 2.31
C SER A 165 -21.04 -2.89 2.41
N ASP A 166 -20.83 -2.25 3.56
CA ASP A 166 -21.13 -0.83 3.76
C ASP A 166 -20.29 0.06 2.82
N GLU A 167 -19.03 -0.30 2.54
CA GLU A 167 -18.19 0.47 1.61
C GLU A 167 -18.52 0.18 0.15
N ASP A 168 -18.86 -1.06 -0.20
CA ASP A 168 -19.27 -1.42 -1.55
C ASP A 168 -20.62 -0.78 -1.93
N GLU A 169 -21.58 -0.73 -1.00
CA GLU A 169 -22.86 -0.06 -1.20
C GLU A 169 -22.67 1.44 -1.52
N LYS A 170 -21.71 2.11 -0.86
CA LYS A 170 -21.38 3.51 -1.18
C LYS A 170 -20.84 3.65 -2.60
N ASN A 171 -19.98 2.72 -3.04
CA ASN A 171 -19.49 2.70 -4.42
C ASN A 171 -20.63 2.50 -5.41
N PHE A 172 -21.43 1.46 -5.20
CA PHE A 172 -22.57 1.14 -6.04
C PHE A 172 -23.53 2.32 -6.16
N ASN A 173 -23.93 2.93 -5.05
CA ASN A 173 -24.83 4.07 -5.06
C ASN A 173 -24.24 5.25 -5.83
N SER A 174 -22.94 5.50 -5.70
CA SER A 174 -22.33 6.60 -6.43
C SER A 174 -22.24 6.40 -7.93
N VAL A 175 -21.99 5.17 -8.37
CA VAL A 175 -21.96 4.80 -9.78
C VAL A 175 -23.37 4.84 -10.35
N LYS A 176 -24.36 4.33 -9.61
CA LYS A 176 -25.77 4.33 -10.00
C LYS A 176 -26.28 5.74 -10.34
N HIS A 177 -25.74 6.76 -9.70
CA HIS A 177 -26.06 8.16 -9.93
C HIS A 177 -25.15 8.86 -10.97
N SER A 178 -24.28 8.11 -11.63
CA SER A 178 -23.37 8.60 -12.68
C SER A 178 -23.81 8.16 -14.08
N GLU A 179 -23.20 8.74 -15.11
CA GLU A 179 -23.45 8.40 -16.53
C GLU A 179 -22.66 7.16 -17.01
N LEU A 180 -22.05 6.39 -16.11
CA LEU A 180 -21.19 5.24 -16.42
C LEU A 180 -21.95 3.96 -16.81
N HIS A 181 -22.95 4.08 -17.69
CA HIS A 181 -23.75 2.95 -18.13
C HIS A 181 -22.95 1.97 -18.99
N GLY A 182 -23.04 0.67 -18.69
CA GLY A 182 -22.45 -0.40 -19.51
C GLY A 182 -20.97 -0.71 -19.22
N ILE A 183 -20.34 -0.01 -18.29
CA ILE A 183 -18.97 -0.32 -17.82
C ILE A 183 -19.06 -1.23 -16.60
N LYS A 184 -18.23 -2.26 -16.54
CA LYS A 184 -18.15 -3.13 -15.35
C LYS A 184 -17.31 -2.47 -14.26
N ILE A 185 -17.61 -2.78 -13.01
CA ILE A 185 -16.89 -2.20 -11.87
C ILE A 185 -16.35 -3.30 -11.01
N ILE A 186 -15.10 -3.12 -10.58
CA ILE A 186 -14.46 -3.95 -9.57
C ILE A 186 -14.02 -3.02 -8.45
N THR A 187 -14.54 -3.28 -7.25
CA THR A 187 -14.11 -2.57 -6.05
C THR A 187 -12.88 -3.27 -5.49
N ILE A 188 -11.80 -2.53 -5.24
CA ILE A 188 -10.64 -3.01 -4.46
C ILE A 188 -10.59 -2.23 -3.16
N ILE A 189 -10.69 -2.93 -2.05
CA ILE A 189 -10.58 -2.32 -0.72
C ILE A 189 -9.18 -2.56 -0.19
N PHE A 190 -8.43 -1.48 -0.04
CA PHE A 190 -7.19 -1.45 0.71
C PHE A 190 -7.50 -1.08 2.16
N THR A 191 -7.20 -1.96 3.10
CA THR A 191 -7.42 -1.70 4.51
C THR A 191 -6.17 -1.93 5.34
N THR A 192 -5.89 -1.00 6.24
CA THR A 192 -4.79 -1.09 7.22
C THR A 192 -5.13 -2.02 8.39
N GLN A 193 -6.39 -2.46 8.48
CA GLN A 193 -6.86 -3.40 9.47
C GLN A 193 -6.71 -4.84 8.94
N PRO A 194 -6.49 -5.83 9.83
CA PRO A 194 -6.73 -7.23 9.48
C PRO A 194 -8.18 -7.42 9.01
N TYR A 195 -8.40 -8.36 8.10
CA TYR A 195 -9.74 -8.67 7.62
C TYR A 195 -10.28 -9.94 8.28
N GLU A 196 -11.55 -9.89 8.71
CA GLU A 196 -12.27 -11.01 9.30
C GLU A 196 -13.58 -11.22 8.54
N GLY A 197 -13.58 -12.22 7.66
CA GLY A 197 -14.70 -12.53 6.80
C GLY A 197 -14.34 -13.53 5.70
N SER A 198 -15.29 -13.75 4.80
CA SER A 198 -15.15 -14.58 3.61
C SER A 198 -14.09 -14.04 2.68
N GLU A 199 -13.17 -14.91 2.27
CA GLU A 199 -12.21 -14.59 1.20
C GLU A 199 -12.86 -14.63 -0.19
N ASN A 200 -14.10 -15.14 -0.31
CA ASN A 200 -14.85 -15.27 -1.55
C ASN A 200 -15.93 -14.19 -1.62
N LEU A 201 -15.57 -13.04 -2.20
CA LEU A 201 -16.45 -11.88 -2.37
C LEU A 201 -16.66 -11.57 -3.86
N PRO A 202 -17.90 -11.69 -4.38
CA PRO A 202 -18.22 -11.30 -5.76
C PRO A 202 -17.98 -9.81 -5.97
N GLU A 203 -17.47 -9.43 -7.14
CA GLU A 203 -17.17 -8.06 -7.59
C GLU A 203 -16.25 -7.19 -6.68
N ILE A 204 -15.74 -7.75 -5.57
CA ILE A 204 -14.89 -7.07 -4.60
C ILE A 204 -13.57 -7.83 -4.44
N LEU A 205 -12.47 -7.09 -4.43
CA LEU A 205 -11.16 -7.56 -3.99
C LEU A 205 -10.77 -6.88 -2.68
N ILE A 206 -10.12 -7.60 -1.76
CA ILE A 206 -9.62 -7.02 -0.51
C ILE A 206 -8.12 -7.23 -0.40
N VAL A 207 -7.41 -6.12 -0.20
CA VAL A 207 -6.00 -6.08 0.20
C VAL A 207 -5.94 -5.57 1.63
N SER A 208 -5.91 -6.50 2.59
CA SER A 208 -5.83 -6.18 4.02
C SER A 208 -4.39 -6.15 4.53
N LYS A 209 -4.19 -5.68 5.76
CA LYS A 209 -2.88 -5.71 6.44
C LYS A 209 -2.21 -7.08 6.31
N ASP A 210 -2.98 -8.16 6.43
CA ASP A 210 -2.47 -9.54 6.40
C ASP A 210 -1.86 -9.90 5.04
N ASN A 211 -2.30 -9.23 3.97
CA ASN A 211 -1.87 -9.49 2.60
C ASN A 211 -0.85 -8.47 2.07
N PHE A 212 -0.49 -7.44 2.86
CA PHE A 212 0.40 -6.37 2.41
C PHE A 212 1.77 -6.87 1.93
N LYS A 213 2.35 -7.88 2.59
CA LYS A 213 3.64 -8.43 2.17
C LYS A 213 3.58 -9.07 0.79
N SER A 214 2.48 -9.77 0.49
CA SER A 214 2.22 -10.34 -0.83
C SER A 214 1.93 -9.24 -1.85
N TYR A 215 1.11 -8.26 -1.49
CA TYR A 215 0.68 -7.21 -2.38
C TYR A 215 1.78 -6.20 -2.68
N PHE A 216 2.35 -5.53 -1.69
CA PHE A 216 3.35 -4.50 -1.90
C PHE A 216 4.76 -5.07 -2.11
N GLY A 217 4.95 -6.36 -1.80
CA GLY A 217 6.28 -6.92 -1.64
C GLY A 217 6.91 -6.45 -0.32
N PRO A 218 7.98 -7.09 0.14
CA PRO A 218 8.47 -6.91 1.51
C PRO A 218 9.04 -5.50 1.76
N VAL A 219 9.61 -4.83 0.75
CA VAL A 219 10.15 -3.46 0.85
C VAL A 219 9.04 -2.44 1.10
N PHE A 220 8.04 -2.41 0.22
CA PHE A 220 6.94 -1.45 0.30
C PHE A 220 5.94 -1.84 1.39
N SER A 221 5.74 -3.14 1.64
CA SER A 221 4.92 -3.62 2.75
C SER A 221 5.52 -3.20 4.08
N ALA A 222 6.82 -3.39 4.31
CA ALA A 222 7.41 -2.98 5.58
C ALA A 222 7.14 -1.49 5.81
N ARG A 223 7.30 -0.63 4.79
CA ARG A 223 7.01 0.81 4.91
C ARG A 223 5.52 1.13 5.12
N ALA A 224 4.62 0.52 4.36
CA ALA A 224 3.18 0.65 4.56
C ALA A 224 2.79 0.22 5.99
N THR A 225 3.31 -0.92 6.43
CA THR A 225 3.10 -1.50 7.76
C THR A 225 3.72 -0.63 8.88
N PHE A 226 4.91 -0.07 8.65
CA PHE A 226 5.66 0.78 9.57
C PHE A 226 4.91 2.05 9.94
N PHE A 227 4.33 2.71 8.95
CA PHE A 227 3.64 3.98 9.16
C PHE A 227 2.18 3.80 9.59
N LEU A 228 1.57 2.65 9.31
CA LEU A 228 0.12 2.45 9.49
C LEU A 228 -0.26 1.51 10.64
N THR A 229 0.58 0.57 11.06
CA THR A 229 0.06 -0.62 11.78
C THR A 229 0.75 -1.02 13.09
N ARG A 230 1.67 -0.18 13.62
CA ARG A 230 2.42 -0.45 14.87
C ARG A 230 3.17 -1.80 14.92
N ASP A 231 3.45 -2.45 13.80
CA ASP A 231 4.39 -3.56 13.84
C ASP A 231 5.74 -3.01 14.33
N ILE A 232 6.20 -3.58 15.43
CA ILE A 232 7.34 -3.05 16.17
C ILE A 232 8.58 -3.56 15.46
N ASN A 233 9.25 -2.69 14.70
CA ASN A 233 10.57 -3.03 14.21
C ASN A 233 11.64 -2.36 15.09
N PRO A 234 12.32 -3.13 15.94
CA PRO A 234 13.30 -2.58 16.85
C PRO A 234 14.53 -2.01 16.14
N ASN A 235 14.70 -2.21 14.82
CA ASN A 235 15.79 -1.61 14.04
C ASN A 235 15.52 -0.18 13.58
N PHE A 236 14.25 0.17 13.36
CA PHE A 236 13.89 1.44 12.70
C PHE A 236 13.00 2.34 13.56
N TRP A 237 12.37 1.83 14.61
CA TRP A 237 11.59 2.68 15.51
C TRP A 237 12.44 3.71 16.24
N ASP A 238 11.81 4.84 16.55
CA ASP A 238 12.44 5.86 17.37
C ASP A 238 12.60 5.39 18.82
N ILE A 239 13.48 6.09 19.54
CA ILE A 239 13.84 5.81 20.92
C ILE A 239 12.60 5.82 21.84
N ASN A 240 11.71 6.78 21.66
CA ASN A 240 10.53 6.92 22.52
C ASN A 240 9.48 5.86 22.19
N GLY A 241 9.30 5.53 20.90
CA GLY A 241 8.42 4.45 20.44
C GLY A 241 8.79 3.10 21.07
N LEU A 242 10.08 2.75 21.08
CA LEU A 242 10.55 1.51 21.71
C LEU A 242 10.38 1.51 23.23
N LYS A 243 10.80 2.59 23.90
CA LYS A 243 10.71 2.72 25.36
C LYS A 243 9.29 2.58 25.87
N ASN A 244 8.35 3.23 25.19
CA ASN A 244 6.97 3.32 25.65
C ASN A 244 6.15 2.08 25.29
N THR A 245 6.61 1.26 24.34
CA THR A 245 5.84 0.10 23.86
C THR A 245 6.35 -1.23 24.40
N ILE A 246 7.66 -1.48 24.39
CA ILE A 246 8.22 -2.77 24.83
C ILE A 246 8.58 -2.69 26.31
N LYS A 247 7.88 -3.45 27.16
CA LYS A 247 8.23 -3.43 28.60
C LYS A 247 9.60 -4.05 28.82
N GLY A 248 10.33 -3.48 29.77
CA GLY A 248 11.71 -3.89 30.08
C GLY A 248 12.78 -3.23 29.20
N ILE A 249 12.37 -2.41 28.23
CA ILE A 249 13.23 -1.46 27.53
C ILE A 249 12.94 -0.06 28.08
N GLY A 250 13.51 0.25 29.25
CA GLY A 250 13.42 1.58 29.87
C GLY A 250 14.61 2.48 29.51
N ASP A 251 14.61 3.70 30.05
CA ASP A 251 15.68 4.69 29.85
C ASP A 251 17.09 4.13 30.08
N ASP A 252 17.26 3.34 31.14
CA ASP A 252 18.55 2.74 31.51
C ASP A 252 19.08 1.72 30.48
N SER A 253 18.20 1.18 29.64
CA SER A 253 18.53 0.11 28.70
C SER A 253 18.45 0.53 27.24
N ILE A 254 17.79 1.65 26.93
CA ILE A 254 17.50 2.00 25.53
C ILE A 254 18.76 2.25 24.72
N ASN A 255 19.79 2.88 25.28
CA ASN A 255 21.02 3.20 24.55
C ASN A 255 21.74 1.91 24.16
N THR A 256 21.71 0.91 25.05
CA THR A 256 22.21 -0.43 24.79
C THR A 256 21.37 -1.16 23.73
N VAL A 257 20.05 -1.02 23.76
CA VAL A 257 19.15 -1.58 22.73
C VAL A 257 19.40 -0.94 21.37
N ILE A 258 19.58 0.38 21.29
CA ILE A 258 19.88 1.07 20.03
C ILE A 258 21.25 0.65 19.51
N ALA A 259 22.27 0.57 20.38
CA ALA A 259 23.64 0.20 20.00
C ALA A 259 23.78 -1.24 19.49
N LYS A 260 22.83 -2.13 19.81
CA LYS A 260 22.82 -3.54 19.38
C LYS A 260 22.13 -3.78 18.03
N ARG A 261 21.56 -2.75 17.42
CA ARG A 261 21.01 -2.84 16.07
C ARG A 261 22.11 -3.20 15.07
N PRO A 262 21.80 -3.92 13.97
CA PRO A 262 20.50 -4.49 13.64
C PRO A 262 20.22 -5.87 14.25
N TYR A 263 18.94 -6.12 14.50
CA TYR A 263 18.35 -7.38 14.90
C TYR A 263 17.80 -8.11 13.66
N ILE A 264 18.08 -9.41 13.55
CA ILE A 264 17.73 -10.22 12.38
C ILE A 264 16.52 -11.14 12.60
N SER A 265 16.07 -11.31 13.85
CA SER A 265 14.92 -12.14 14.21
C SER A 265 14.42 -11.81 15.62
N GLU A 266 13.21 -12.29 15.94
CA GLU A 266 12.59 -12.12 17.26
C GLU A 266 13.42 -12.82 18.35
N ASP A 267 13.88 -14.04 18.07
CA ASP A 267 14.78 -14.77 18.96
C ASP A 267 16.10 -14.03 19.17
N HIS A 268 16.71 -13.50 18.10
CA HIS A 268 17.94 -12.71 18.23
C HIS A 268 17.70 -11.48 19.10
N PHE A 269 16.61 -10.74 18.89
CA PHE A 269 16.25 -9.57 19.70
C PHE A 269 16.09 -9.90 21.18
N HIS A 270 15.34 -10.94 21.52
CA HIS A 270 15.10 -11.31 22.92
C HIS A 270 16.32 -11.95 23.58
N ASN A 271 17.18 -12.65 22.83
CA ASN A 271 18.43 -13.20 23.37
C ASN A 271 19.40 -12.09 23.78
N VAL A 272 19.53 -11.04 22.97
CA VAL A 272 20.42 -9.92 23.29
C VAL A 272 19.77 -8.90 24.23
N ASN A 273 18.43 -8.86 24.31
CA ASN A 273 17.66 -8.00 25.21
C ASN A 273 16.71 -8.84 26.10
N PRO A 274 17.24 -9.63 27.06
CA PRO A 274 16.45 -10.60 27.82
C PRO A 274 15.39 -9.99 28.74
N LYS A 275 15.49 -8.68 29.02
CA LYS A 275 14.49 -7.95 29.81
C LYS A 275 13.26 -7.53 28.99
N ALA A 276 13.37 -7.52 27.65
CA ALA A 276 12.28 -7.15 26.75
C ALA A 276 11.18 -8.21 26.78
N ASP A 277 9.94 -7.77 26.99
CA ASP A 277 8.80 -8.68 27.04
C ASP A 277 8.37 -9.19 25.65
N LYS A 278 7.81 -10.41 25.61
CA LYS A 278 7.44 -11.11 24.36
C LYS A 278 5.97 -10.95 23.98
N ARG A 279 5.31 -9.90 24.49
CA ARG A 279 3.86 -9.71 24.31
C ARG A 279 3.49 -9.11 22.96
N HIS A 280 4.47 -8.51 22.30
CA HIS A 280 4.30 -7.88 20.99
C HIS A 280 5.04 -8.71 19.95
N LYS A 281 4.40 -8.96 18.82
CA LYS A 281 5.05 -9.53 17.63
C LYS A 281 5.95 -8.46 17.02
N LEU A 282 7.21 -8.81 16.77
CA LEU A 282 8.20 -7.90 16.20
C LEU A 282 8.41 -8.16 14.69
N ASP A 283 8.67 -7.11 13.92
CA ASP A 283 9.08 -7.18 12.51
C ASP A 283 10.58 -6.84 12.42
N PHE A 284 11.30 -7.50 11.51
CA PHE A 284 12.75 -7.36 11.37
C PHE A 284 13.19 -7.05 9.95
N PHE A 285 12.25 -6.88 9.00
CA PHE A 285 12.60 -6.49 7.64
C PHE A 285 13.45 -5.20 7.62
N PRO A 286 14.51 -5.11 6.78
CA PRO A 286 14.98 -6.11 5.81
C PRO A 286 15.97 -7.14 6.35
N PHE A 287 16.26 -7.12 7.65
CA PHE A 287 17.34 -7.88 8.27
C PHE A 287 16.98 -9.35 8.55
N ASP A 288 15.71 -9.72 8.44
CA ASP A 288 15.23 -11.11 8.49
C ASP A 288 15.38 -11.86 7.16
N ILE A 289 15.91 -11.21 6.12
CA ILE A 289 16.14 -11.82 4.81
C ILE A 289 17.55 -12.41 4.75
N GLN A 290 17.63 -13.68 4.39
CA GLN A 290 18.88 -14.40 4.18
C GLN A 290 19.78 -13.67 3.17
N GLY A 291 21.05 -13.49 3.51
CA GLY A 291 22.02 -12.74 2.69
C GLY A 291 22.07 -11.23 2.94
N THR A 292 21.25 -10.68 3.85
CA THR A 292 21.39 -9.29 4.31
C THR A 292 22.36 -9.10 5.48
N GLU A 293 22.92 -10.21 5.98
CA GLU A 293 23.90 -10.25 7.07
C GLU A 293 25.14 -9.38 6.78
N ILE A 294 25.52 -9.29 5.50
CA ILE A 294 26.65 -8.49 5.00
C ILE A 294 26.47 -6.97 5.21
N TYR A 295 25.23 -6.50 5.43
CA TYR A 295 24.95 -5.08 5.62
C TYR A 295 24.96 -4.65 7.10
N ARG A 296 25.20 -5.60 8.03
CA ARG A 296 25.32 -5.32 9.47
C ARG A 296 26.41 -4.27 9.74
N ASP A 297 27.52 -4.34 9.01
CA ASP A 297 28.68 -3.48 9.23
C ASP A 297 28.63 -2.15 8.44
N CYS A 298 27.69 -2.00 7.50
CA CYS A 298 27.57 -0.81 6.66
C CYS A 298 26.60 0.25 7.22
N MET A 299 25.82 -0.08 8.25
CA MET A 299 24.83 0.80 8.85
C MET A 299 25.34 1.30 10.21
N HIS A 300 26.25 2.27 10.19
CA HIS A 300 26.44 3.13 11.36
C HIS A 300 25.18 3.98 11.58
N PRO A 301 24.82 4.28 12.84
CA PRO A 301 23.51 4.84 13.15
C PRO A 301 23.38 6.19 12.45
N ILE A 302 22.41 6.27 11.53
CA ILE A 302 21.84 7.55 11.13
C ILE A 302 21.08 8.01 12.38
N ILE A 303 21.70 8.93 13.11
CA ILE A 303 21.15 9.63 14.27
C ILE A 303 20.02 10.54 13.80
#